data_AF-A0A7U9XNM1-F1
#
_entry.id   AF-A0A7U9XNM1-F1
#
_cell.length_a   1.000
_cell.length_b   1.000
_cell.length_c   1.000
_cell.angle_alpha   90.00
_cell.angle_beta   90.00
_cell.angle_gamma   90.00
#
_symmetry.space_group_name_H-M   'P 1'
#
loop_
_entity.id
_entity.type
_entity.pdbx_description
1 polymer ?
#
loop_
_entity_poly.entity_id
_entity_poly.type
_entity_poly.pdbx_seq_one_letter_code
_entity_poly.pdbx_strand_id
1 'polypeptide(L)'
;MALPMLLGSGLAIYSTRAGGSSGSAFMYTGLITALSSAVIGAVWALLNLRLDKKKNREEELHRFEAYGEYLIKCANDIKEKYEKNAESLKTMYLSAENCSRFDENNSMLWNRNADHEDFLCHRVGIGDMPFQAAINIPKERFTLINDSLAEKPRMIQQSYKTLHDVPICVDLMQHRLVGVIGGEKKQGGVEVIHNLVAQLAVSNCYTDVKMAFIYEEGEDESDSWEYMKWLPHVWSEDKKTRFIARNKSEAGDVLYEITKALRIRAENSSYKKKVDKPYYILFVASPELLEGELITKYIYEENENQDLTTVFLVDCYEKLPNACNYR
;
A
#
# COMPACT_ATOMS: atom_id res chain seq x y z
N MET A 1 -1.99 20.03 63.99
CA MET A 1 -1.59 21.15 64.87
C MET A 1 -2.28 21.16 66.24
N ALA A 2 -3.49 20.60 66.39
CA ALA A 2 -4.19 20.60 67.69
C ALA A 2 -3.50 19.75 68.79
N LEU A 3 -2.93 18.59 68.44
CA LEU A 3 -2.34 17.66 69.43
C LEU A 3 -1.07 18.17 70.15
N PRO A 4 -0.07 18.75 69.46
CA PRO A 4 1.10 19.33 70.14
C PRO A 4 0.76 20.55 70.97
N MET A 5 -0.20 21.36 70.52
CA MET A 5 -0.72 22.50 71.26
C MET A 5 -1.45 22.05 72.54
N LEU A 6 -2.26 20.98 72.48
CA LEU A 6 -2.93 20.42 73.66
C LEU A 6 -1.93 19.84 74.68
N LEU A 7 -0.88 19.14 74.23
CA LEU A 7 0.18 18.62 75.09
C LEU A 7 1.00 19.74 75.74
N GLY A 8 1.36 20.79 74.98
CA GLY A 8 2.05 21.96 75.50
C GLY A 8 1.23 22.73 76.54
N SER A 9 -0.05 22.93 76.25
CA SER A 9 -1.00 23.60 77.15
C SER A 9 -1.25 22.81 78.44
N GLY A 10 -1.40 21.49 78.33
CA GLY A 10 -1.59 20.60 79.49
C GLY A 10 -0.40 20.60 80.44
N LEU A 11 0.82 20.61 79.91
CA LEU A 11 2.06 20.71 80.71
C LEU A 11 2.28 22.11 81.31
N ALA A 12 1.88 23.17 80.61
CA ALA A 12 1.89 24.54 81.15
C ALA A 12 0.99 24.67 82.38
N ILE A 13 -0.20 24.05 82.36
CA ILE A 13 -1.14 24.01 83.49
C ILE A 13 -0.60 23.16 84.65
N TYR A 14 0.09 22.05 84.35
CA TYR A 14 0.69 21.19 85.37
C TYR A 14 1.88 21.88 86.07
N SER A 15 2.75 22.53 85.31
CA SER A 15 3.93 23.24 85.82
C SER A 15 3.58 24.48 86.67
N THR A 16 2.50 25.20 86.33
CA THR A 16 1.99 26.31 87.16
C THR A 16 1.37 25.85 88.48
N ARG A 17 0.84 24.62 88.56
CA ARG A 17 0.33 24.03 89.80
C ARG A 17 1.44 23.47 90.73
N ALA A 18 2.62 23.17 90.19
CA ALA A 18 3.74 22.56 90.94
C ALA A 18 4.71 23.57 91.59
N GLY A 19 4.42 24.88 91.57
CA GLY A 19 5.13 25.88 92.39
C GLY A 19 6.50 26.38 91.89
N GLY A 20 6.82 26.22 90.60
CA GLY A 20 8.09 26.69 90.01
C GLY A 20 8.00 28.07 89.34
N SER A 21 9.10 28.84 89.41
CA SER A 21 9.27 30.18 88.80
C SER A 21 8.70 30.29 87.37
N SER A 22 7.78 31.24 87.19
CA SER A 22 7.00 31.50 85.97
C SER A 22 7.84 31.55 84.68
N GLY A 23 9.09 32.02 84.71
CA GLY A 23 9.91 32.19 83.50
C GLY A 23 10.50 30.90 82.89
N SER A 24 10.78 29.86 83.69
CA SER A 24 11.40 28.62 83.20
C SER A 24 10.36 27.62 82.68
N ALA A 25 9.15 27.60 83.27
CA ALA A 25 8.06 26.72 82.87
C ALA A 25 7.59 26.94 81.42
N PHE A 26 7.49 28.21 80.98
CA PHE A 26 7.14 28.53 79.58
C PHE A 26 8.23 28.16 78.57
N MET A 27 9.51 28.16 79.00
CA MET A 27 10.62 27.76 78.14
C MET A 27 10.62 26.24 77.89
N TYR A 28 10.37 25.44 78.94
CA TYR A 28 10.29 23.98 78.82
C TYR A 28 9.08 23.51 78.02
N THR A 29 7.92 24.16 78.17
CA THR A 29 6.71 23.81 77.39
C THR A 29 6.90 24.12 75.91
N GLY A 30 7.51 25.26 75.56
CA GLY A 30 7.85 25.58 74.17
C GLY A 30 8.80 24.56 73.52
N LEU A 31 9.81 24.10 74.27
CA LEU A 31 10.82 23.15 73.79
C LEU A 31 10.21 21.75 73.56
N ILE A 32 9.34 21.30 74.46
CA ILE A 32 8.62 20.02 74.34
C ILE A 32 7.58 20.07 73.21
N THR A 33 6.85 21.16 73.06
CA THR A 33 5.89 21.33 71.94
C THR A 33 6.61 21.38 70.59
N ALA A 34 7.78 22.02 70.52
CA ALA A 34 8.60 22.03 69.30
C ALA A 34 9.12 20.62 68.94
N LEU A 35 9.68 19.89 69.91
CA LEU A 35 10.17 18.52 69.72
C LEU A 35 9.05 17.55 69.32
N SER A 36 7.91 17.59 70.03
CA SER A 36 6.76 16.74 69.71
C SER A 36 6.16 17.05 68.34
N SER A 37 6.07 18.33 67.96
CA SER A 37 5.64 18.74 66.62
C SER A 37 6.61 18.28 65.53
N ALA A 38 7.93 18.36 65.78
CA ALA A 38 8.94 17.90 64.85
C ALA A 38 8.88 16.37 64.64
N VAL A 39 8.70 15.59 65.71
CA VAL A 39 8.56 14.13 65.62
C VAL A 39 7.28 13.74 64.88
N ILE A 40 6.15 14.36 65.22
CA ILE A 40 4.87 14.10 64.54
C ILE A 40 4.96 14.50 63.05
N GLY A 41 5.59 15.64 62.74
CA GLY A 41 5.83 16.08 61.38
C GLY A 41 6.71 15.11 60.59
N ALA A 42 7.79 14.61 61.20
CA ALA A 42 8.70 13.64 60.59
C ALA A 42 8.00 12.29 60.33
N VAL A 43 7.22 11.79 61.29
CA VAL A 43 6.44 10.55 61.13
C VAL A 43 5.37 10.71 60.05
N TRP A 44 4.66 11.84 60.03
CA TRP A 44 3.65 12.13 59.01
C TRP A 44 4.28 12.25 57.61
N ALA A 45 5.43 12.90 57.49
CA ALA A 45 6.19 12.97 56.24
C ALA A 45 6.62 11.58 55.77
N LEU A 46 7.13 10.71 56.65
CA LEU A 46 7.51 9.34 56.29
C LEU A 46 6.31 8.49 55.85
N LEU A 47 5.15 8.64 56.51
CA LEU A 47 3.93 7.95 56.14
C LEU A 47 3.42 8.43 54.77
N ASN A 48 3.38 9.74 54.53
CA ASN A 48 2.99 10.29 53.23
C ASN A 48 3.95 9.83 52.13
N LEU A 49 5.27 9.87 52.35
CA LEU A 49 6.23 9.37 51.37
C LEU A 49 6.03 7.89 51.01
N ARG A 50 5.57 7.05 51.96
CA ARG A 50 5.24 5.65 51.67
C ARG A 50 3.92 5.50 50.93
N LEU A 51 2.90 6.27 51.32
CA LEU A 51 1.60 6.27 50.65
C LEU A 51 1.73 6.80 49.21
N ASP A 52 2.46 7.89 49.01
CA ASP A 52 2.75 8.48 47.70
C ASP A 52 3.51 7.47 46.81
N LYS A 53 4.52 6.77 47.36
CA LYS A 53 5.21 5.71 46.61
C LYS A 53 4.28 4.57 46.20
N LYS A 54 3.37 4.14 47.08
CA LYS A 54 2.41 3.07 46.77
C LYS A 54 1.42 3.54 45.70
N LYS A 55 0.86 4.74 45.86
CA LYS A 55 -0.09 5.35 44.94
C LYS A 55 0.53 5.55 43.55
N ASN A 56 1.75 6.10 43.49
CA ASN A 56 2.47 6.28 42.22
C ASN A 56 2.70 4.94 41.51
N ARG A 57 3.03 3.88 42.25
CA ARG A 57 3.19 2.54 41.66
C ARG A 57 1.88 2.01 41.10
N GLU A 58 0.76 2.17 41.82
CA GLU A 58 -0.57 1.75 41.35
C GLU A 58 -0.99 2.54 40.10
N GLU A 59 -0.75 3.86 40.07
CA GLU A 59 -1.01 4.72 38.91
C GLU A 59 -0.14 4.36 37.70
N GLU A 60 1.15 4.05 37.90
CA GLU A 60 2.05 3.59 36.84
C GLU A 60 1.62 2.23 36.27
N LEU A 61 1.22 1.29 37.13
CA LEU A 61 0.70 -0.01 36.70
C LEU A 61 -0.59 0.14 35.91
N HIS A 62 -1.54 0.93 36.41
CA HIS A 62 -2.78 1.21 35.71
C HIS A 62 -2.55 1.89 34.35
N ARG A 63 -1.60 2.85 34.28
CA ARG A 63 -1.20 3.48 33.01
C ARG A 63 -0.61 2.46 32.04
N PHE A 64 0.25 1.56 32.53
CA PHE A 64 0.89 0.53 31.73
C PHE A 64 -0.14 -0.45 31.16
N GLU A 65 -1.08 -0.91 31.99
CA GLU A 65 -2.17 -1.81 31.59
C GLU A 65 -3.11 -1.13 30.59
N ALA A 66 -3.65 0.04 30.91
CA ALA A 66 -4.60 0.75 30.04
C ALA A 66 -3.99 1.12 28.69
N TYR A 67 -2.74 1.59 28.66
CA TYR A 67 -2.07 1.89 27.40
C TYR A 67 -1.69 0.61 26.64
N GLY A 68 -1.29 -0.44 27.34
CA GLY A 68 -1.04 -1.76 26.75
C GLY A 68 -2.28 -2.32 26.05
N GLU A 69 -3.44 -2.30 26.72
CA GLU A 69 -4.72 -2.71 26.16
C GLU A 69 -5.12 -1.86 24.94
N TYR A 70 -4.91 -0.54 25.02
CA TYR A 70 -5.13 0.35 23.88
C TYR A 70 -4.26 -0.02 22.67
N LEU A 71 -2.97 -0.29 22.88
CA LEU A 71 -2.07 -0.72 21.81
C LEU A 71 -2.47 -2.05 21.20
N ILE A 72 -2.91 -3.01 22.02
CA ILE A 72 -3.43 -4.30 21.52
C ILE A 72 -4.66 -4.09 20.65
N LYS A 73 -5.59 -3.24 21.09
CA LYS A 73 -6.77 -2.89 20.30
C LYS A 73 -6.38 -2.28 18.95
N CYS A 74 -5.49 -1.29 18.94
CA CYS A 74 -5.00 -0.68 17.70
C CYS A 74 -4.28 -1.70 16.80
N ALA A 75 -3.46 -2.59 17.37
CA ALA A 75 -2.78 -3.63 16.60
C ALA A 75 -3.76 -4.60 15.95
N ASN A 76 -4.82 -4.99 16.66
CA ASN A 76 -5.88 -5.85 16.12
C ASN A 76 -6.65 -5.15 15.00
N ASP A 77 -7.03 -3.88 15.18
CA ASP A 77 -7.72 -3.09 14.16
C ASP A 77 -6.87 -2.93 12.89
N ILE A 78 -5.55 -2.73 13.04
CA ILE A 78 -4.60 -2.65 11.92
C ILE A 78 -4.49 -4.01 11.23
N LYS A 79 -4.34 -5.08 12.01
CA LYS A 79 -4.23 -6.45 11.50
C LYS A 79 -5.44 -6.85 10.68
N GLU A 80 -6.65 -6.56 11.17
CA GLU A 80 -7.89 -6.86 10.45
C GLU A 80 -7.92 -6.14 9.09
N LYS A 81 -7.56 -4.85 9.05
CA LYS A 81 -7.48 -4.09 7.80
C LYS A 81 -6.40 -4.62 6.87
N TYR A 82 -5.25 -5.03 7.42
CA TYR A 82 -4.15 -5.61 6.67
C TYR A 82 -4.58 -6.91 5.98
N GLU A 83 -5.17 -7.83 6.74
CA GLU A 83 -5.64 -9.13 6.22
C GLU A 83 -6.75 -8.93 5.20
N LYS A 84 -7.72 -8.06 5.50
CA LYS A 84 -8.83 -7.75 4.58
C LYS A 84 -8.34 -7.14 3.26
N ASN A 85 -7.38 -6.21 3.30
CA ASN A 85 -6.82 -5.65 2.08
C ASN A 85 -6.05 -6.70 1.27
N ALA A 86 -5.23 -7.52 1.93
CA ALA A 86 -4.49 -8.59 1.27
C ALA A 86 -5.43 -9.61 0.58
N GLU A 87 -6.51 -10.01 1.26
CA GLU A 87 -7.53 -10.90 0.69
C GLU A 87 -8.31 -10.24 -0.46
N SER A 88 -8.65 -8.96 -0.32
CA SER A 88 -9.32 -8.20 -1.38
C SER A 88 -8.46 -8.14 -2.64
N LEU A 89 -7.16 -7.86 -2.52
CA LEU A 89 -6.22 -7.86 -3.64
C LEU A 89 -6.13 -9.25 -4.30
N LYS A 90 -6.06 -10.32 -3.51
CA LYS A 90 -6.01 -11.71 -4.03
C LYS A 90 -7.28 -12.10 -4.77
N THR A 91 -8.42 -11.58 -4.34
CA THR A 91 -9.73 -11.84 -4.97
C THR A 91 -9.93 -11.00 -6.23
N MET A 92 -9.50 -9.74 -6.22
CA MET A 92 -9.62 -8.83 -7.36
C MET A 92 -8.64 -9.15 -8.49
N TYR A 93 -7.43 -9.58 -8.15
CA TYR A 93 -6.33 -9.82 -9.11
C TYR A 93 -5.92 -11.30 -9.10
N LEU A 94 -6.73 -12.09 -9.78
CA LEU A 94 -6.52 -13.53 -9.93
C LEU A 94 -5.25 -13.84 -10.73
N SER A 95 -4.68 -15.02 -10.49
CA SER A 95 -3.58 -15.52 -11.33
C SER A 95 -4.09 -15.89 -12.73
N ALA A 96 -3.20 -15.82 -13.72
CA ALA A 96 -3.51 -16.26 -15.08
C ALA A 96 -3.98 -17.72 -15.14
N GLU A 97 -3.41 -18.60 -14.30
CA GLU A 97 -3.87 -19.99 -14.17
C GLU A 97 -5.35 -20.06 -13.76
N ASN A 98 -5.78 -19.27 -12.77
CA ASN A 98 -7.18 -19.26 -12.36
C ASN A 98 -8.08 -18.66 -13.46
N CYS A 99 -7.63 -17.59 -14.13
CA CYS A 99 -8.32 -17.00 -15.26
C CYS A 99 -8.53 -18.01 -16.41
N SER A 100 -7.53 -18.85 -16.71
CA SER A 100 -7.62 -19.85 -17.79
C SER A 100 -8.65 -20.96 -17.55
N ARG A 101 -9.14 -21.11 -16.31
CA ARG A 101 -10.16 -22.11 -15.93
C ARG A 101 -11.58 -21.60 -16.10
N PHE A 102 -11.77 -20.33 -16.49
CA PHE A 102 -13.09 -19.73 -16.60
C PHE A 102 -13.82 -20.26 -17.84
N ASP A 103 -15.13 -20.43 -17.68
CA ASP A 103 -16.05 -20.77 -18.77
C ASP A 103 -17.00 -19.59 -19.06
N GLU A 104 -17.89 -19.78 -20.03
CA GLU A 104 -18.90 -18.80 -20.43
C GLU A 104 -19.93 -18.47 -19.32
N ASN A 105 -20.03 -19.30 -18.29
CA ASN A 105 -20.98 -19.12 -17.18
C ASN A 105 -20.36 -18.40 -15.99
N ASN A 106 -19.04 -18.14 -16.02
CA ASN A 106 -18.35 -17.50 -14.92
C ASN A 106 -18.72 -16.00 -14.84
N SER A 107 -19.28 -15.59 -13.71
CA SER A 107 -19.70 -14.20 -13.48
C SER A 107 -18.55 -13.19 -13.40
N MET A 108 -17.31 -13.65 -13.26
CA MET A 108 -16.11 -12.80 -13.28
C MET A 108 -15.60 -12.52 -14.70
N LEU A 109 -16.18 -13.14 -15.73
CA LEU A 109 -15.85 -12.84 -17.12
C LEU A 109 -16.34 -11.43 -17.50
N TRP A 110 -15.46 -10.64 -18.10
CA TRP A 110 -15.68 -9.27 -18.56
C TRP A 110 -16.25 -8.34 -17.48
N ASN A 111 -15.75 -8.50 -16.26
CA ASN A 111 -16.22 -7.76 -15.08
C ASN A 111 -15.63 -6.35 -14.92
N ARG A 112 -14.73 -5.92 -15.81
CA ARG A 112 -14.13 -4.57 -15.79
C ARG A 112 -14.53 -3.75 -17.01
N ASN A 113 -14.71 -2.44 -16.78
CA ASN A 113 -15.04 -1.46 -17.80
C ASN A 113 -14.21 -0.18 -17.60
N ALA A 114 -14.23 0.71 -18.58
CA ALA A 114 -13.49 1.97 -18.56
C ALA A 114 -13.93 2.99 -17.47
N ASP A 115 -15.04 2.75 -16.77
CA ASP A 115 -15.49 3.59 -15.66
C ASP A 115 -14.95 3.10 -14.30
N HIS A 116 -14.30 1.94 -14.24
CA HIS A 116 -13.65 1.41 -13.04
C HIS A 116 -12.20 1.92 -12.91
N GLU A 117 -11.75 2.15 -11.66
CA GLU A 117 -10.38 2.63 -11.38
C GLU A 117 -9.29 1.60 -11.75
N ASP A 118 -9.61 0.31 -11.76
CA ASP A 118 -8.68 -0.80 -12.06
C ASP A 118 -8.77 -1.28 -13.52
N PHE A 119 -9.34 -0.46 -14.41
CA PHE A 119 -9.39 -0.76 -15.85
C PHE A 119 -7.97 -0.90 -16.42
N LEU A 120 -7.71 -2.06 -17.05
CA LEU A 120 -6.39 -2.48 -17.55
C LEU A 120 -5.26 -2.60 -16.50
N CYS A 121 -5.58 -2.67 -15.21
CA CYS A 121 -4.61 -2.96 -14.17
C CYS A 121 -4.49 -4.48 -13.96
N HIS A 122 -3.37 -5.09 -14.37
CA HIS A 122 -3.23 -6.55 -14.41
C HIS A 122 -2.03 -7.06 -13.62
N ARG A 123 -2.20 -8.24 -13.00
CA ARG A 123 -1.18 -8.85 -12.15
C ARG A 123 -0.02 -9.37 -12.98
N VAL A 124 1.19 -9.01 -12.57
CA VAL A 124 2.45 -9.53 -13.13
C VAL A 124 3.02 -10.63 -12.24
N GLY A 125 2.90 -10.48 -10.92
CA GLY A 125 3.51 -11.42 -9.97
C GLY A 125 2.94 -11.33 -8.56
N ILE A 126 3.63 -11.96 -7.62
CA ILE A 126 3.41 -11.81 -6.18
C ILE A 126 4.61 -11.08 -5.61
N GLY A 127 4.38 -10.13 -4.72
CA GLY A 127 5.44 -9.41 -4.06
C GLY A 127 4.93 -8.55 -2.93
N ASP A 128 5.76 -7.60 -2.57
CA ASP A 128 5.53 -6.69 -1.46
C ASP A 128 5.11 -5.31 -1.97
N MET A 129 4.13 -4.70 -1.31
CA MET A 129 3.73 -3.31 -1.60
C MET A 129 3.50 -2.50 -0.32
N PRO A 130 3.64 -1.17 -0.36
CA PRO A 130 3.27 -0.32 0.77
C PRO A 130 1.80 -0.53 1.16
N PHE A 131 1.53 -0.64 2.45
CA PHE A 131 0.16 -0.75 2.95
C PHE A 131 -0.60 0.55 2.67
N GLN A 132 -1.78 0.45 2.06
CA GLN A 132 -2.54 1.61 1.59
C GLN A 132 -3.09 2.45 2.74
N ALA A 133 -3.22 1.88 3.93
CA ALA A 133 -3.64 2.60 5.13
C ALA A 133 -2.42 3.16 5.89
N ALA A 134 -2.27 4.48 5.90
CA ALA A 134 -1.19 5.15 6.62
C ALA A 134 -1.33 4.94 8.14
N ILE A 135 -0.35 4.27 8.74
CA ILE A 135 -0.26 4.09 10.21
C ILE A 135 0.52 5.28 10.77
N ASN A 136 -0.19 6.21 11.41
CA ASN A 136 0.41 7.39 12.02
C ASN A 136 0.77 7.12 13.48
N ILE A 137 2.04 7.30 13.82
CA ILE A 137 2.53 7.16 15.19
C ILE A 137 2.98 8.51 15.76
N PRO A 138 2.91 8.71 17.09
CA PRO A 138 3.49 9.88 17.73
C PRO A 138 5.00 9.98 17.45
N LYS A 139 5.50 11.21 17.25
CA LYS A 139 6.94 11.44 17.06
C LYS A 139 7.71 11.11 18.34
N GLU A 140 8.79 10.35 18.21
CA GLU A 140 9.73 10.11 19.30
C GLU A 140 10.27 11.44 19.82
N ARG A 141 10.25 11.61 21.15
CA ARG A 141 10.86 12.74 21.85
C ARG A 141 11.92 12.18 22.79
N PHE A 142 13.03 12.88 22.92
CA PHE A 142 14.06 12.51 23.88
C PHE A 142 13.48 12.54 25.30
N THR A 143 13.51 11.39 25.98
CA THR A 143 13.14 11.26 27.39
C THR A 143 14.26 10.52 28.13
N LEU A 144 14.63 11.02 29.31
CA LEU A 144 15.57 10.33 30.20
C LEU A 144 14.94 9.09 30.87
N ILE A 145 13.61 8.99 30.82
CA ILE A 145 12.84 7.87 31.36
C ILE A 145 12.68 6.83 30.25
N ASN A 146 13.17 5.61 30.52
CA ASN A 146 13.02 4.47 29.62
C ASN A 146 11.65 3.82 29.87
N ASP A 147 10.73 3.95 28.91
CA ASP A 147 9.40 3.33 28.95
C ASP A 147 9.33 2.22 27.89
N SER A 148 9.14 0.98 28.33
CA SER A 148 9.06 -0.18 27.44
C SER A 148 7.85 -0.16 26.51
N LEU A 149 6.85 0.69 26.76
CA LEU A 149 5.70 0.89 25.88
C LEU A 149 5.95 1.94 24.80
N ALA A 150 6.96 2.80 24.94
CA ALA A 150 7.21 3.89 23.99
C ALA A 150 7.61 3.41 22.59
N GLU A 151 8.30 2.27 22.50
CA GLU A 151 8.76 1.70 21.23
C GLU A 151 7.68 0.86 20.52
N LYS A 152 6.68 0.37 21.26
CA LYS A 152 5.64 -0.53 20.72
C LYS A 152 4.86 0.04 19.53
N PRO A 153 4.43 1.33 19.51
CA PRO A 153 3.79 1.90 18.32
C PRO A 153 4.66 1.81 17.06
N ARG A 154 5.97 2.04 17.20
CA ARG A 154 6.92 1.94 16.09
C ARG A 154 7.07 0.51 15.60
N MET A 155 7.14 -0.46 16.51
CA MET A 155 7.15 -1.88 16.15
C MET A 155 5.89 -2.26 15.37
N ILE A 156 4.70 -1.87 15.84
CA ILE A 156 3.42 -2.12 15.15
C ILE A 156 3.43 -1.50 13.76
N GLN A 157 3.83 -0.22 13.65
CA GLN A 157 3.94 0.44 12.35
C GLN A 157 4.88 -0.32 11.41
N GLN A 158 6.06 -0.71 11.87
CA GLN A 158 7.05 -1.40 11.05
C GLN A 158 6.57 -2.79 10.59
N SER A 159 5.85 -3.52 11.44
CA SER A 159 5.28 -4.83 11.11
C SER A 159 4.17 -4.77 10.06
N TYR A 160 3.41 -3.67 10.00
CA TYR A 160 2.26 -3.56 9.10
C TYR A 160 2.43 -2.51 7.99
N LYS A 161 3.61 -1.88 7.86
CA LYS A 161 3.83 -0.83 6.84
C LYS A 161 3.78 -1.38 5.41
N THR A 162 4.08 -2.66 5.24
CA THR A 162 4.24 -3.33 3.95
C THR A 162 3.34 -4.55 3.92
N LEU A 163 2.46 -4.62 2.93
CA LEU A 163 1.72 -5.83 2.60
C LEU A 163 2.68 -6.81 1.93
N HIS A 164 2.74 -8.02 2.48
CA HIS A 164 3.56 -9.12 1.98
C HIS A 164 2.69 -10.15 1.24
N ASP A 165 3.29 -10.81 0.24
CA ASP A 165 2.68 -11.88 -0.54
C ASP A 165 1.34 -11.50 -1.18
N VAL A 166 1.29 -10.31 -1.82
CA VAL A 166 0.11 -9.80 -2.52
C VAL A 166 0.36 -9.68 -4.03
N PRO A 167 -0.71 -9.76 -4.86
CA PRO A 167 -0.61 -9.50 -6.29
C PRO A 167 -0.02 -8.12 -6.60
N ILE A 168 1.07 -8.08 -7.34
CA ILE A 168 1.64 -6.84 -7.89
C ILE A 168 1.16 -6.68 -9.31
N CYS A 169 0.58 -5.53 -9.60
CA CYS A 169 -0.06 -5.22 -10.87
C CYS A 169 0.67 -4.12 -11.63
N VAL A 170 0.55 -4.16 -12.96
CA VAL A 170 0.92 -3.07 -13.85
C VAL A 170 -0.35 -2.39 -14.33
N ASP A 171 -0.37 -1.06 -14.24
CA ASP A 171 -1.44 -0.24 -14.79
C ASP A 171 -1.08 0.15 -16.24
N LEU A 172 -1.74 -0.51 -17.20
CA LEU A 172 -1.53 -0.27 -18.62
C LEU A 172 -2.20 1.02 -19.11
N MET A 173 -3.13 1.60 -18.35
CA MET A 173 -3.70 2.92 -18.65
C MET A 173 -2.74 4.04 -18.26
N GLN A 174 -2.08 3.89 -17.10
CA GLN A 174 -1.07 4.83 -16.61
C GLN A 174 0.24 4.73 -17.39
N HIS A 175 0.65 3.51 -17.75
CA HIS A 175 1.88 3.23 -18.48
C HIS A 175 1.60 2.77 -19.91
N ARG A 176 1.64 3.73 -20.85
CA ARG A 176 1.35 3.47 -22.28
C ARG A 176 2.47 2.76 -23.03
N LEU A 177 3.68 2.84 -22.51
CA LEU A 177 4.86 2.17 -23.07
C LEU A 177 5.47 1.30 -21.99
N VAL A 178 5.27 0.00 -22.11
CA VAL A 178 5.76 -1.01 -21.16
C VAL A 178 6.81 -1.86 -21.87
N GLY A 179 8.00 -1.96 -21.29
CA GLY A 179 9.04 -2.88 -21.75
C GLY A 179 9.04 -4.15 -20.91
N VAL A 180 9.08 -5.32 -21.56
CA VAL A 180 9.24 -6.62 -20.92
C VAL A 180 10.55 -7.23 -21.43
N ILE A 181 11.50 -7.43 -20.53
CA ILE A 181 12.83 -7.95 -20.84
C ILE A 181 12.87 -9.43 -20.49
N GLY A 182 12.97 -10.29 -21.51
CA GLY A 182 12.82 -11.74 -21.37
C GLY A 182 14.12 -12.54 -21.34
N GLY A 183 15.29 -11.90 -21.45
CA GLY A 183 16.58 -12.58 -21.49
C GLY A 183 16.82 -13.35 -22.80
N GLU A 184 17.64 -14.40 -22.75
CA GLU A 184 17.96 -15.21 -23.93
C GLU A 184 16.67 -15.75 -24.58
N LYS A 185 16.51 -15.50 -25.89
CA LYS A 185 15.30 -15.85 -26.66
C LYS A 185 13.98 -15.31 -26.09
N LYS A 186 14.02 -14.26 -25.28
CA LYS A 186 12.83 -13.60 -24.70
C LYS A 186 11.97 -14.49 -23.79
N GLN A 187 12.43 -15.68 -23.39
CA GLN A 187 11.60 -16.72 -22.76
C GLN A 187 10.84 -16.24 -21.53
N GLY A 188 11.54 -15.62 -20.56
CA GLY A 188 10.90 -15.13 -19.34
C GLY A 188 9.89 -14.02 -19.59
N GLY A 189 10.07 -13.27 -20.69
CA GLY A 189 9.15 -12.21 -21.08
C GLY A 189 7.90 -12.75 -21.76
N VAL A 190 8.02 -13.82 -22.56
CA VAL A 190 6.86 -14.51 -23.17
C VAL A 190 5.88 -14.99 -22.09
N GLU A 191 6.39 -15.56 -20.99
CA GLU A 191 5.54 -15.98 -19.86
C GLU A 191 4.77 -14.81 -19.22
N VAL A 192 5.43 -13.65 -19.06
CA VAL A 192 4.80 -12.43 -18.56
C VAL A 192 3.72 -11.94 -19.52
N ILE A 193 3.99 -11.92 -20.83
CA ILE A 193 2.99 -11.57 -21.84
C ILE A 193 1.80 -12.52 -21.78
N HIS A 194 2.02 -13.84 -21.70
CA HIS A 194 0.93 -14.80 -21.60
C HIS A 194 0.08 -14.58 -20.36
N ASN A 195 0.72 -14.29 -19.22
CA ASN A 195 0.03 -13.96 -17.98
C ASN A 195 -0.84 -12.71 -18.12
N LEU A 196 -0.34 -11.66 -18.78
CA LEU A 196 -1.09 -10.44 -19.03
C LEU A 196 -2.26 -10.68 -20.00
N VAL A 197 -2.02 -11.37 -21.12
CA VAL A 197 -3.02 -11.66 -22.15
C VAL A 197 -4.18 -12.46 -21.60
N ALA A 198 -3.90 -13.50 -20.79
CA ALA A 198 -4.95 -14.32 -20.18
C ALA A 198 -5.86 -13.49 -19.26
N GLN A 199 -5.27 -12.62 -18.43
CA GLN A 199 -6.03 -11.75 -17.53
C GLN A 199 -6.78 -10.67 -18.30
N LEU A 200 -6.16 -10.05 -19.31
CA LEU A 200 -6.79 -9.05 -20.18
C LEU A 200 -8.04 -9.61 -20.87
N ALA A 201 -7.92 -10.82 -21.44
CA ALA A 201 -8.98 -11.48 -22.16
C ALA A 201 -10.18 -11.81 -21.25
N VAL A 202 -9.91 -12.20 -20.01
CA VAL A 202 -10.94 -12.57 -19.04
C VAL A 202 -11.58 -11.35 -18.39
N SER A 203 -10.82 -10.34 -17.99
CA SER A 203 -11.37 -9.20 -17.24
C SER A 203 -12.05 -8.15 -18.13
N ASN A 204 -11.65 -8.01 -19.39
CA ASN A 204 -12.14 -6.94 -20.26
C ASN A 204 -12.93 -7.49 -21.46
N CYS A 205 -14.06 -6.85 -21.79
CA CYS A 205 -14.86 -7.22 -22.95
C CYS A 205 -14.09 -6.98 -24.26
N TYR A 206 -14.23 -7.90 -25.22
CA TYR A 206 -13.61 -7.79 -26.55
C TYR A 206 -14.14 -6.63 -27.41
N THR A 207 -15.24 -5.97 -26.99
CA THR A 207 -15.75 -4.73 -27.60
C THR A 207 -15.08 -3.48 -27.01
N ASP A 208 -14.61 -3.59 -25.76
CA ASP A 208 -13.99 -2.49 -25.04
C ASP A 208 -12.48 -2.47 -25.25
N VAL A 209 -11.86 -3.65 -25.40
CA VAL A 209 -10.40 -3.81 -25.56
C VAL A 209 -10.11 -4.74 -26.74
N LYS A 210 -9.17 -4.32 -27.59
CA LYS A 210 -8.60 -5.10 -28.69
C LYS A 210 -7.13 -5.35 -28.42
N MET A 211 -6.69 -6.57 -28.70
CA MET A 211 -5.30 -6.97 -28.57
C MET A 211 -4.72 -7.21 -29.96
N ALA A 212 -3.54 -6.66 -30.20
CA ALA A 212 -2.80 -6.83 -31.43
C ALA A 212 -1.44 -7.44 -31.13
N PHE A 213 -1.03 -8.43 -31.91
CA PHE A 213 0.23 -9.15 -31.72
C PHE A 213 1.10 -9.03 -32.97
N ILE A 214 2.30 -8.48 -32.82
CA ILE A 214 3.30 -8.34 -33.88
C ILE A 214 4.53 -9.12 -33.48
N TYR A 215 4.84 -10.16 -34.24
CA TYR A 215 6.01 -11.02 -34.05
C TYR A 215 6.52 -11.49 -35.42
N GLU A 216 7.75 -11.99 -35.48
CA GLU A 216 8.32 -12.56 -36.70
C GLU A 216 8.35 -14.09 -36.64
N GLU A 217 7.75 -14.75 -37.64
CA GLU A 217 7.70 -16.21 -37.74
C GLU A 217 9.10 -16.78 -37.96
N GLY A 218 9.64 -17.47 -36.95
CA GLY A 218 10.96 -18.12 -36.98
C GLY A 218 11.97 -17.57 -35.98
N GLU A 219 11.93 -16.27 -35.67
CA GLU A 219 12.71 -15.69 -34.55
C GLU A 219 12.02 -15.93 -33.21
N ASP A 220 10.70 -15.78 -33.20
CA ASP A 220 9.87 -16.10 -32.04
C ASP A 220 9.32 -17.53 -32.19
N GLU A 221 9.26 -18.29 -31.09
CA GLU A 221 8.67 -19.63 -31.06
C GLU A 221 7.19 -19.55 -31.45
N SER A 222 6.87 -19.73 -32.74
CA SER A 222 5.50 -19.56 -33.29
C SER A 222 4.41 -20.27 -32.47
N ASP A 223 4.75 -21.42 -31.89
CA ASP A 223 3.85 -22.21 -31.05
C ASP A 223 3.40 -21.46 -29.79
N SER A 224 4.25 -20.58 -29.24
CA SER A 224 3.90 -19.79 -28.04
C SER A 224 2.80 -18.78 -28.32
N TRP A 225 2.69 -18.27 -29.55
CA TRP A 225 1.73 -17.22 -29.92
C TRP A 225 0.44 -17.76 -30.57
N GLU A 226 0.41 -19.05 -30.92
CA GLU A 226 -0.67 -19.61 -31.72
C GLU A 226 -2.04 -19.54 -31.05
N TYR A 227 -2.10 -19.76 -29.73
CA TYR A 227 -3.36 -19.78 -29.00
C TYR A 227 -4.09 -18.42 -29.02
N MET A 228 -3.35 -17.32 -29.22
CA MET A 228 -3.90 -15.96 -29.23
C MET A 228 -4.86 -15.73 -30.39
N LYS A 229 -4.75 -16.52 -31.47
CA LYS A 229 -5.64 -16.50 -32.64
C LYS A 229 -7.10 -16.81 -32.28
N TRP A 230 -7.32 -17.52 -31.18
CA TRP A 230 -8.65 -17.94 -30.73
C TRP A 230 -9.38 -16.88 -29.89
N LEU A 231 -8.67 -15.83 -29.45
CA LEU A 231 -9.27 -14.79 -28.62
C LEU A 231 -10.21 -13.91 -29.46
N PRO A 232 -11.40 -13.55 -28.95
CA PRO A 232 -12.29 -12.61 -29.66
C PRO A 232 -11.70 -11.19 -29.74
N HIS A 233 -10.75 -10.87 -28.85
CA HIS A 233 -10.07 -9.57 -28.77
C HIS A 233 -9.14 -9.27 -29.94
N VAL A 234 -8.69 -10.28 -30.69
CA VAL A 234 -7.79 -10.08 -31.85
C VAL A 234 -8.53 -9.78 -33.15
N TRP A 235 -9.86 -9.69 -33.13
CA TRP A 235 -10.65 -9.43 -34.34
C TRP A 235 -11.11 -7.99 -34.40
N SER A 236 -11.08 -7.41 -35.61
CA SER A 236 -11.79 -6.17 -35.93
C SER A 236 -13.30 -6.32 -35.67
N GLU A 237 -13.99 -5.20 -35.50
CA GLU A 237 -15.46 -5.20 -35.26
C GLU A 237 -16.23 -5.86 -36.41
N ASP A 238 -15.77 -5.68 -37.65
CA ASP A 238 -16.35 -6.31 -38.84
C ASP A 238 -15.88 -7.76 -39.07
N LYS A 239 -15.02 -8.28 -38.18
CA LYS A 239 -14.43 -9.64 -38.21
C LYS A 239 -13.68 -9.98 -39.50
N LYS A 240 -13.25 -8.98 -40.27
CA LYS A 240 -12.47 -9.21 -41.50
C LYS A 240 -10.97 -9.25 -41.23
N THR A 241 -10.51 -8.42 -40.31
CA THR A 241 -9.09 -8.29 -39.99
C THR A 241 -8.81 -8.96 -38.67
N ARG A 242 -7.76 -9.78 -38.65
CA ARG A 242 -7.19 -10.33 -37.42
C ARG A 242 -5.94 -9.52 -37.09
N PHE A 243 -5.89 -8.95 -35.89
CA PHE A 243 -4.76 -8.18 -35.37
C PHE A 243 -3.61 -9.09 -34.92
N ILE A 244 -3.17 -9.96 -35.82
CA ILE A 244 -1.98 -10.80 -35.63
C ILE A 244 -1.16 -10.66 -36.90
N ALA A 245 0.09 -10.26 -36.73
CA ALA A 245 1.05 -10.09 -37.80
C ALA A 245 2.28 -10.93 -37.54
N ARG A 246 2.68 -11.72 -38.54
CA ARG A 246 3.82 -12.65 -38.49
C ARG A 246 5.00 -12.24 -39.37
N ASN A 247 4.79 -11.23 -40.20
CA ASN A 247 5.75 -10.71 -41.16
C ASN A 247 5.45 -9.23 -41.43
N LYS A 248 6.35 -8.56 -42.15
CA LYS A 248 6.24 -7.14 -42.46
C LYS A 248 4.98 -6.75 -43.24
N SER A 249 4.50 -7.62 -44.14
CA SER A 249 3.29 -7.32 -44.92
C SER A 249 2.04 -7.33 -44.04
N GLU A 250 1.88 -8.38 -43.22
CA GLU A 250 0.77 -8.49 -42.28
C GLU A 250 0.83 -7.40 -41.20
N ALA A 251 2.05 -7.04 -40.75
CA ALA A 251 2.25 -5.95 -39.81
C ALA A 251 1.73 -4.63 -40.38
N GLY A 252 2.07 -4.32 -41.64
CA GLY A 252 1.55 -3.14 -42.33
C GLY A 252 0.02 -3.09 -42.36
N ASP A 253 -0.64 -4.20 -42.70
CA ASP A 253 -2.10 -4.28 -42.76
C ASP A 253 -2.76 -4.07 -41.38
N VAL A 254 -2.25 -4.75 -40.35
CA VAL A 254 -2.74 -4.65 -38.96
C VAL A 254 -2.54 -3.24 -38.41
N LEU A 255 -1.33 -2.70 -38.57
CA LEU A 255 -0.95 -1.38 -38.09
C LEU A 255 -1.70 -0.27 -38.82
N TYR A 256 -1.95 -0.43 -40.11
CA TYR A 256 -2.75 0.50 -40.89
C TYR A 256 -4.19 0.60 -40.37
N GLU A 257 -4.86 -0.53 -40.10
CA GLU A 257 -6.22 -0.53 -39.57
C GLU A 257 -6.31 0.12 -38.18
N ILE A 258 -5.36 -0.17 -37.29
CA ILE A 258 -5.29 0.47 -35.96
C ILE A 258 -5.03 1.98 -36.11
N THR A 259 -4.04 2.36 -36.93
CA THR A 259 -3.68 3.77 -37.16
C THR A 259 -4.85 4.55 -37.74
N LYS A 260 -5.60 3.97 -38.67
CA LYS A 260 -6.81 4.56 -39.25
C LYS A 260 -7.86 4.86 -38.18
N ALA A 261 -8.10 3.91 -37.26
CA ALA A 261 -9.03 4.12 -36.15
C ALA A 261 -8.55 5.25 -35.22
N LEU A 262 -7.27 5.25 -34.84
CA LEU A 262 -6.68 6.28 -33.98
C LEU A 262 -6.72 7.67 -34.63
N ARG A 263 -6.43 7.75 -35.92
CA ARG A 263 -6.49 9.00 -36.68
C ARG A 263 -7.90 9.59 -36.72
N ILE A 264 -8.91 8.77 -37.01
CA ILE A 264 -10.32 9.21 -37.01
C ILE A 264 -10.71 9.77 -35.63
N ARG A 265 -10.22 9.16 -34.54
CA ARG A 265 -10.47 9.65 -33.18
C ARG A 265 -9.76 10.96 -32.89
N ALA A 266 -8.49 11.06 -33.26
CA ALA A 266 -7.70 12.29 -33.10
C ALA A 266 -8.36 13.48 -33.82
N GLU A 267 -8.90 13.27 -35.02
CA GLU A 267 -9.63 14.30 -35.79
C GLU A 267 -10.97 14.69 -35.15
N ASN A 268 -11.63 13.76 -34.45
CA ASN A 268 -12.93 13.97 -33.79
C ASN A 268 -12.84 14.39 -32.32
N SER A 269 -11.63 14.39 -31.73
CA SER A 269 -11.40 14.69 -30.32
C SER A 269 -11.55 16.19 -30.03
N SER A 270 -12.80 16.61 -29.90
CA SER A 270 -13.17 17.91 -29.35
C SER A 270 -13.47 17.71 -27.86
N TYR A 271 -12.43 17.79 -27.03
CA TYR A 271 -12.52 17.84 -25.56
C TYR A 271 -13.33 16.71 -24.89
N LYS A 272 -12.78 15.49 -24.74
CA LYS A 272 -13.33 14.50 -23.79
C LYS A 272 -12.26 13.83 -22.94
N LYS A 273 -12.60 13.69 -21.64
CA LYS A 273 -11.84 12.99 -20.59
C LYS A 273 -12.04 11.46 -20.60
N LYS A 274 -12.80 10.91 -21.56
CA LYS A 274 -13.25 9.52 -21.53
C LYS A 274 -12.50 8.72 -22.59
N VAL A 275 -12.01 7.55 -22.20
CA VAL A 275 -11.31 6.59 -23.07
C VAL A 275 -12.24 6.14 -24.19
N ASP A 276 -11.80 6.28 -25.44
CA ASP A 276 -12.60 5.82 -26.58
C ASP A 276 -12.46 4.32 -26.77
N LYS A 277 -13.58 3.68 -27.11
CA LYS A 277 -13.66 2.23 -27.31
C LYS A 277 -13.63 1.89 -28.81
N PRO A 278 -13.00 0.76 -29.20
CA PRO A 278 -12.15 -0.09 -28.37
C PRO A 278 -10.80 0.57 -28.03
N TYR A 279 -10.28 0.26 -26.85
CA TYR A 279 -8.90 0.52 -26.46
C TYR A 279 -7.97 -0.52 -27.09
N TYR A 280 -6.83 -0.10 -27.63
CA TYR A 280 -5.89 -1.01 -28.29
C TYR A 280 -4.69 -1.31 -27.39
N ILE A 281 -4.36 -2.59 -27.27
CA ILE A 281 -3.14 -3.07 -26.62
C ILE A 281 -2.30 -3.78 -27.67
N LEU A 282 -1.12 -3.22 -27.96
CA LEU A 282 -0.20 -3.70 -28.96
C LEU A 282 0.96 -4.44 -28.30
N PHE A 283 1.08 -5.74 -28.53
CA PHE A 283 2.20 -6.56 -28.12
C PHE A 283 3.19 -6.69 -29.28
N VAL A 284 4.42 -6.21 -29.08
CA VAL A 284 5.45 -6.15 -30.12
C VAL A 284 6.66 -6.96 -29.67
N ALA A 285 6.85 -8.13 -30.27
CA ALA A 285 8.01 -8.98 -30.04
C ALA A 285 9.18 -8.67 -30.99
N SER A 286 8.90 -8.14 -32.19
CA SER A 286 9.91 -7.72 -33.17
C SER A 286 9.75 -6.22 -33.46
N PRO A 287 10.44 -5.34 -32.71
CA PRO A 287 10.35 -3.88 -32.91
C PRO A 287 10.71 -3.42 -34.33
N GLU A 288 11.51 -4.20 -35.06
CA GLU A 288 11.92 -3.95 -36.45
C GLU A 288 10.71 -3.86 -37.39
N LEU A 289 9.61 -4.54 -37.07
CA LEU A 289 8.37 -4.54 -37.86
C LEU A 289 7.58 -3.22 -37.73
N LEU A 290 7.94 -2.34 -36.79
CA LEU A 290 7.35 -1.00 -36.67
C LEU A 290 8.08 0.05 -37.54
N GLU A 291 9.24 -0.28 -38.11
CA GLU A 291 10.04 0.69 -38.86
C GLU A 291 9.35 1.14 -40.16
N GLY A 292 9.10 2.45 -40.24
CA GLY A 292 8.43 3.09 -41.38
C GLY A 292 6.91 3.13 -41.28
N GLU A 293 6.33 2.57 -40.22
CA GLU A 293 4.89 2.53 -40.01
C GLU A 293 4.36 3.80 -39.35
N LEU A 294 3.20 4.26 -39.80
CA LEU A 294 2.58 5.51 -39.32
C LEU A 294 2.13 5.43 -37.86
N ILE A 295 1.94 4.22 -37.33
CA ILE A 295 1.53 4.01 -35.93
C ILE A 295 2.58 4.53 -34.94
N THR A 296 3.86 4.58 -35.33
CA THR A 296 4.97 5.00 -34.46
C THR A 296 4.78 6.39 -33.88
N LYS A 297 4.14 7.29 -34.62
CA LYS A 297 3.74 8.61 -34.15
C LYS A 297 2.85 8.52 -32.92
N TYR A 298 1.83 7.67 -32.97
CA TYR A 298 0.92 7.44 -31.85
C TYR A 298 1.68 6.77 -30.71
N ILE A 299 2.43 5.69 -30.96
CA ILE A 299 3.19 4.96 -29.93
C ILE A 299 4.08 5.89 -29.09
N TYR A 300 4.87 6.77 -29.73
CA TYR A 300 5.91 7.54 -29.04
C TYR A 300 5.51 8.96 -28.62
N GLU A 301 4.47 9.57 -29.20
CA GLU A 301 4.06 10.94 -28.84
C GLU A 301 3.00 10.93 -27.73
N GLU A 302 3.34 11.46 -26.54
CA GLU A 302 2.46 11.42 -25.35
C GLU A 302 1.11 12.14 -25.54
N ASN A 303 1.04 13.16 -26.40
CA ASN A 303 -0.12 14.03 -26.55
C ASN A 303 -1.23 13.49 -27.48
N GLU A 304 -0.92 12.54 -28.37
CA GLU A 304 -1.89 12.02 -29.35
C GLU A 304 -2.54 10.69 -28.94
N ASN A 305 -2.16 10.17 -27.78
CA ASN A 305 -2.18 8.73 -27.56
C ASN A 305 -3.08 8.26 -26.42
N GLN A 306 -4.35 8.65 -26.40
CA GLN A 306 -5.23 8.35 -25.24
C GLN A 306 -5.76 6.90 -25.19
N ASP A 307 -5.77 6.17 -26.31
CA ASP A 307 -6.45 4.87 -26.41
C ASP A 307 -5.56 3.70 -26.88
N LEU A 308 -4.22 3.84 -26.78
CA LEU A 308 -3.25 2.83 -27.19
C LEU A 308 -2.19 2.63 -26.10
N THR A 309 -1.96 1.38 -25.74
CA THR A 309 -0.79 0.95 -24.96
C THR A 309 0.03 -0.06 -25.74
N THR A 310 1.34 0.14 -25.77
CA THR A 310 2.28 -0.77 -26.44
C THR A 310 3.16 -1.46 -25.40
N VAL A 311 3.20 -2.77 -25.48
CA VAL A 311 4.02 -3.66 -24.67
C VAL A 311 5.10 -4.26 -25.57
N PHE A 312 6.35 -3.84 -25.37
CA PHE A 312 7.50 -4.36 -26.08
C PHE A 312 8.06 -5.58 -25.38
N LEU A 313 8.29 -6.65 -26.11
CA LEU A 313 9.00 -7.83 -25.65
C LEU A 313 10.38 -7.87 -26.31
N VAL A 314 11.43 -7.70 -25.52
CA VAL A 314 12.82 -7.71 -26.00
C VAL A 314 13.69 -8.67 -25.18
N ASP A 315 14.82 -9.06 -25.76
CA ASP A 315 15.83 -9.89 -25.11
C ASP A 315 16.70 -9.07 -24.15
N CYS A 316 17.15 -7.89 -24.57
CA CYS A 316 18.03 -7.03 -23.79
C CYS A 316 17.52 -5.58 -23.71
N TYR A 317 17.98 -4.88 -22.67
CA TYR A 317 17.57 -3.53 -22.34
C TYR A 317 17.87 -2.53 -23.47
N GLU A 318 18.98 -2.70 -24.19
CA GLU A 318 19.42 -1.77 -25.24
C GLU A 318 18.47 -1.71 -26.44
N LYS A 319 17.61 -2.72 -26.61
CA LYS A 319 16.61 -2.76 -27.70
C LYS A 319 15.29 -2.08 -27.36
N LEU A 320 15.10 -1.62 -26.11
CA LEU A 320 13.90 -0.87 -25.75
C LEU A 320 13.96 0.56 -26.34
N PRO A 321 12.83 1.09 -26.83
CA PRO A 321 12.76 2.49 -27.22
C PRO A 321 13.09 3.41 -26.05
N ASN A 322 13.81 4.50 -26.32
CA ASN A 322 14.17 5.50 -25.30
C ASN A 322 12.95 6.11 -24.59
N ALA A 323 11.80 6.19 -25.27
CA ALA A 323 10.54 6.71 -24.73
C ALA A 323 9.88 5.76 -23.70
N CYS A 324 10.34 4.52 -23.60
CA CYS A 324 9.82 3.56 -22.62
C CYS A 324 10.34 3.90 -21.22
N ASN A 325 9.48 4.54 -20.42
CA ASN A 325 9.77 4.96 -19.05
C ASN A 325 9.46 3.88 -18.00
N TYR A 326 8.58 2.91 -18.32
CA TYR A 326 8.19 1.83 -17.43
C TYR A 326 8.71 0.49 -17.97
N ARG A 327 9.61 -0.13 -17.21
CA ARG A 327 10.42 -1.29 -17.62
C ARG A 327 10.47 -2.33 -16.51
#